data_AF-A0A522AJZ9-F1
#
_entry.id   AF-A0A522AJZ9-F1
#
_cell.length_a   1.000
_cell.length_b   1.000
_cell.length_c   1.000
_cell.angle_alpha   90.00
_cell.angle_beta   90.00
_cell.angle_gamma   90.00
#
_symmetry.space_group_name_H-M   'P 1'
#
loop_
_entity.id
_entity.type
_entity.pdbx_description
1 polymer ?
#
loop_
_entity_poly.entity_id
_entity_poly.type
_entity_poly.pdbx_seq_one_letter_code
_entity_poly.pdbx_strand_id
1 'polypeptide(L)'
;MPLEFLRRKGPAAVPETVGPPASPGPTGTALPEEVVAQEHQLRINYAGKTSEGVRIKTGAAALADLPKMLAGLSKSEVEVIEPLPIEFSQAAPTIVRPSEAMQWLNAHHALSPIGRHALVVLESIDAVDLAFDTFVCGLLDGETDTSGYPEYNAVVGGAAAHWDEVTGDMIVRGVVGWGGRGVRGDTDRIGSRILTSILSSILASQYALGLTAVSRPMVATGRGGVVCPHCGFHSAHERAFYCPKCGMRLLRG
;
A
#
# COMPACT_ATOMS: atom_id res chain seq x y z
N MET A 1 -16.18 -56.76 36.88
CA MET A 1 -15.40 -57.71 36.07
C MET A 1 -13.97 -57.18 35.93
N PRO A 2 -13.03 -57.58 36.81
CA PRO A 2 -11.60 -57.25 36.68
C PRO A 2 -10.84 -58.39 35.98
N LEU A 3 -9.90 -58.05 35.09
CA LEU A 3 -9.19 -58.99 34.20
C LEU A 3 -7.94 -59.59 34.90
N GLU A 4 -8.14 -60.64 35.71
CA GLU A 4 -7.08 -61.44 36.35
C GLU A 4 -6.68 -62.69 35.53
N PHE A 5 -6.11 -62.56 34.32
CA PHE A 5 -5.71 -63.77 33.56
C PHE A 5 -4.32 -63.77 32.97
N LEU A 6 -3.44 -62.84 33.32
CA LEU A 6 -2.04 -62.91 32.88
C LEU A 6 -1.05 -62.80 34.05
N ARG A 7 -1.14 -63.78 34.96
CA ARG A 7 -0.01 -64.20 35.79
C ARG A 7 0.78 -65.29 35.05
N ARG A 8 2.05 -65.04 34.71
CA ARG A 8 3.05 -66.10 34.52
C ARG A 8 3.82 -66.28 35.83
N LYS A 9 4.01 -67.54 36.22
CA LYS A 9 4.48 -68.01 37.52
C LYS A 9 5.88 -68.63 37.38
N GLY A 10 6.77 -68.34 38.33
CA GLY A 10 7.92 -69.18 38.69
C GLY A 10 9.15 -68.38 39.16
N PRO A 11 10.04 -68.94 40.01
CA PRO A 11 9.86 -69.87 41.13
C PRO A 11 10.12 -69.19 42.50
N ALA A 12 9.99 -69.95 43.58
CA ALA A 12 9.68 -69.47 44.93
C ALA A 12 10.88 -69.14 45.86
N ALA A 13 10.59 -68.17 46.76
CA ALA A 13 10.92 -68.05 48.20
C ALA A 13 12.37 -67.87 48.70
N VAL A 14 12.62 -66.73 49.38
CA VAL A 14 13.17 -66.62 50.76
C VAL A 14 12.62 -65.32 51.41
N PRO A 15 12.27 -65.28 52.72
CA PRO A 15 11.55 -64.17 53.34
C PRO A 15 12.44 -63.05 53.92
N GLU A 16 11.76 -61.95 54.26
CA GLU A 16 12.19 -60.65 54.80
C GLU A 16 13.43 -60.60 55.70
N THR A 17 14.29 -59.61 55.43
CA THR A 17 15.01 -58.87 56.48
C THR A 17 14.92 -57.37 56.20
N VAL A 18 14.45 -56.63 57.21
CA VAL A 18 14.24 -55.19 57.20
C VAL A 18 15.59 -54.46 57.26
N GLY A 19 15.92 -53.71 56.21
CA GLY A 19 17.04 -52.76 56.19
C GLY A 19 16.56 -51.31 56.36
N PRO A 20 17.39 -50.41 56.93
CA PRO A 20 16.99 -49.06 57.36
C PRO A 20 16.58 -48.15 56.19
N PRO A 21 15.82 -47.06 56.44
CA PRO A 21 15.27 -46.22 55.39
C PRO A 21 16.39 -45.56 54.57
N ALA A 22 16.27 -45.66 53.24
CA ALA A 22 17.14 -44.94 52.33
C ALA A 22 16.92 -43.43 52.48
N SER A 23 18.02 -42.69 52.59
CA SER A 23 18.05 -41.22 52.64
C SER A 23 17.33 -40.60 51.44
N PRO A 24 16.59 -39.47 51.62
CA PRO A 24 15.98 -38.79 50.49
C PRO A 24 17.09 -38.21 49.61
N GLY A 25 17.15 -38.67 48.36
CA GLY A 25 17.98 -38.06 47.32
C GLY A 25 17.59 -36.60 47.09
N PRO A 26 18.48 -35.77 46.52
CA PRO A 26 18.28 -34.34 46.41
C PRO A 26 16.98 -34.06 45.66
N THR A 27 16.13 -33.21 46.24
CA THR A 27 14.96 -32.64 45.59
C THR A 27 15.43 -31.90 44.34
N GLY A 28 15.43 -32.60 43.20
CA GLY A 28 15.52 -31.98 41.91
C GLY A 28 14.36 -31.00 41.82
N THR A 29 14.66 -29.71 41.82
CA THR A 29 13.71 -28.69 41.38
C THR A 29 13.31 -29.08 39.96
N ALA A 30 12.12 -29.67 39.81
CA ALA A 30 11.54 -29.96 38.52
C ALA A 30 11.39 -28.62 37.78
N LEU A 31 12.27 -28.38 36.82
CA LEU A 31 12.08 -27.28 35.87
C LEU A 31 10.81 -27.62 35.07
N PRO A 32 9.84 -26.69 34.92
CA PRO A 32 8.61 -26.96 34.19
C PRO A 32 8.92 -27.51 32.80
N GLU A 33 8.38 -28.69 32.49
CA GLU A 33 8.80 -29.55 31.38
C GLU A 33 8.29 -29.10 30.00
N GLU A 34 7.41 -28.08 29.92
CA GLU A 34 6.92 -27.61 28.62
C GLU A 34 6.56 -26.11 28.67
N VAL A 35 7.25 -25.31 27.86
CA VAL A 35 6.85 -23.93 27.59
C VAL A 35 5.73 -23.98 26.55
N VAL A 36 4.48 -23.78 26.97
CA VAL A 36 3.35 -23.62 26.04
C VAL A 36 3.51 -22.28 25.32
N ALA A 37 4.14 -22.32 24.15
CA ALA A 37 4.32 -21.15 23.32
C ALA A 37 2.98 -20.74 22.69
N GLN A 38 2.50 -19.56 23.04
CA GLN A 38 1.37 -18.93 22.34
C GLN A 38 1.93 -18.12 21.17
N GLU A 39 1.75 -18.64 19.97
CA GLU A 39 2.15 -17.94 18.75
C GLU A 39 1.05 -16.96 18.33
N HIS A 40 1.41 -15.68 18.22
CA HIS A 40 0.53 -14.63 17.74
C HIS A 40 1.14 -14.01 16.48
N GLN A 41 0.44 -14.14 15.35
CA GLN A 41 0.88 -13.58 14.07
C GLN A 41 -0.22 -12.70 13.46
N LEU A 42 0.17 -11.54 12.94
CA LEU A 42 -0.66 -10.70 12.10
C LEU A 42 0.01 -10.58 10.72
N ARG A 43 -0.74 -10.88 9.66
CA ARG A 43 -0.31 -10.66 8.28
C ARG A 43 -1.22 -9.64 7.62
N ILE A 44 -0.61 -8.57 7.13
CA ILE A 44 -1.25 -7.52 6.34
C ILE A 44 -0.82 -7.73 4.89
N ASN A 45 -1.77 -7.74 3.97
CA ASN A 45 -1.48 -7.82 2.54
C ASN A 45 -2.14 -6.62 1.85
N TYR A 46 -1.34 -5.89 1.07
CA TYR A 46 -1.82 -4.85 0.16
C TYR A 46 -1.66 -5.34 -1.27
N ALA A 47 -2.64 -5.00 -2.11
CA ALA A 47 -2.65 -5.34 -3.52
C ALA A 47 -3.26 -4.18 -4.31
N GLY A 48 -2.90 -4.10 -5.58
CA GLY A 48 -3.44 -3.09 -6.48
C GLY A 48 -3.15 -3.41 -7.93
N LYS A 49 -3.81 -2.68 -8.80
CA LYS A 49 -3.68 -2.79 -10.26
C LYS A 49 -3.65 -1.40 -10.88
N THR A 50 -2.81 -1.24 -11.88
CA THR A 50 -2.68 -0.02 -12.66
C THR A 50 -3.03 -0.30 -14.12
N SER A 51 -3.70 0.63 -14.78
CA SER A 51 -3.93 0.55 -16.23
C SER A 51 -2.69 1.03 -17.00
N GLU A 52 -2.73 0.87 -18.32
CA GLU A 52 -1.87 1.67 -19.21
C GLU A 52 -2.14 3.17 -19.02
N GLY A 53 -1.15 3.99 -19.37
CA GLY A 53 -1.29 5.43 -19.35
C GLY A 53 -2.05 5.91 -20.59
N VAL A 54 -2.81 6.97 -20.43
CA VAL A 54 -3.44 7.72 -21.53
C VAL A 54 -2.77 9.07 -21.58
N ARG A 55 -2.27 9.43 -22.76
CA ARG A 55 -1.73 10.77 -22.99
C ARG A 55 -2.89 11.74 -23.18
N ILE A 56 -2.93 12.79 -22.37
CA ILE A 56 -3.94 13.83 -22.42
C ILE A 56 -3.25 15.14 -22.79
N LYS A 57 -3.72 15.74 -23.88
CA LYS A 57 -3.20 17.02 -24.36
C LYS A 57 -3.43 18.10 -23.30
N THR A 58 -2.38 18.87 -23.02
CA THR A 58 -2.41 19.92 -22.00
C THR A 58 -3.32 21.09 -22.37
N GLY A 59 -4.11 21.55 -21.41
CA GLY A 59 -4.94 22.74 -21.46
C GLY A 59 -5.11 23.36 -20.07
N ALA A 60 -5.61 24.60 -20.01
CA ALA A 60 -5.75 25.35 -18.75
C ALA A 60 -6.62 24.64 -17.69
N ALA A 61 -7.47 23.69 -18.09
CA ALA A 61 -8.38 22.96 -17.23
C ALA A 61 -7.99 21.47 -17.01
N ALA A 62 -6.81 21.04 -17.47
CA ALA A 62 -6.51 19.61 -17.56
C ALA A 62 -6.54 18.89 -16.19
N LEU A 63 -6.05 19.51 -15.12
CA LEU A 63 -6.15 18.96 -13.75
C LEU A 63 -7.58 19.05 -13.19
N ALA A 64 -8.33 20.10 -13.53
CA ALA A 64 -9.71 20.30 -13.09
C ALA A 64 -10.69 19.27 -13.69
N ASP A 65 -10.30 18.60 -14.77
CA ASP A 65 -11.08 17.54 -15.40
C ASP A 65 -10.83 16.15 -14.81
N LEU A 66 -9.72 15.94 -14.07
CA LEU A 66 -9.40 14.62 -13.50
C LEU A 66 -10.51 14.07 -12.58
N PRO A 67 -11.15 14.85 -11.70
CA PRO A 67 -12.27 14.35 -10.88
C PRO A 67 -13.43 13.79 -11.70
N LYS A 68 -13.68 14.33 -12.89
CA LYS A 68 -14.77 13.90 -13.76
C LYS A 68 -14.56 12.48 -14.29
N MET A 69 -13.32 11.98 -14.29
CA MET A 69 -13.00 10.61 -14.71
C MET A 69 -13.52 9.54 -13.73
N LEU A 70 -13.92 9.95 -12.51
CA LEU A 70 -14.54 9.06 -11.52
C LEU A 70 -16.05 9.29 -11.40
N ALA A 71 -16.63 10.15 -12.25
CA ALA A 71 -18.06 10.43 -12.23
C ALA A 71 -18.87 9.15 -12.47
N GLY A 72 -19.74 8.80 -11.52
CA GLY A 72 -20.55 7.57 -11.57
C GLY A 72 -19.78 6.28 -11.24
N LEU A 73 -18.48 6.36 -10.94
CA LEU A 73 -17.68 5.23 -10.48
C LEU A 73 -17.42 5.29 -8.96
N SER A 74 -17.19 6.49 -8.42
CA SER A 74 -16.96 6.68 -6.98
C SER A 74 -18.26 6.56 -6.19
N LYS A 75 -18.19 5.85 -5.06
CA LYS A 75 -19.25 5.74 -4.04
C LYS A 75 -19.10 6.79 -2.93
N SER A 76 -17.95 7.45 -2.84
CA SER A 76 -17.69 8.56 -1.92
C SER A 76 -17.47 9.86 -2.68
N GLU A 77 -17.32 10.96 -1.92
CA GLU A 77 -16.73 12.18 -2.47
C GLU A 77 -15.34 11.87 -3.06
N VAL A 78 -15.05 12.53 -4.18
CA VAL A 78 -13.77 12.39 -4.89
C VAL A 78 -12.80 13.42 -4.35
N GLU A 79 -11.69 12.96 -3.80
CA GLU A 79 -10.64 13.78 -3.22
C GLU A 79 -9.50 13.94 -4.24
N VAL A 80 -9.03 15.19 -4.42
CA VAL A 80 -7.86 15.50 -5.26
C VAL A 80 -6.67 15.73 -4.34
N ILE A 81 -5.66 14.89 -4.50
CA ILE A 81 -4.44 14.90 -3.70
C ILE A 81 -3.32 15.40 -4.61
N GLU A 82 -2.82 16.59 -4.30
CA GLU A 82 -1.73 17.21 -5.06
C GLU A 82 -0.38 16.57 -4.71
N PRO A 83 0.62 16.66 -5.61
CA PRO A 83 1.96 16.19 -5.31
C PRO A 83 2.54 16.88 -4.06
N LEU A 84 3.20 16.10 -3.22
CA LEU A 84 3.80 16.54 -1.97
C LEU A 84 4.79 17.69 -2.17
N PRO A 85 4.79 18.73 -1.33
CA PRO A 85 5.86 19.73 -1.29
C PRO A 85 7.24 19.08 -1.15
N ILE A 86 8.29 19.75 -1.65
CA ILE A 86 9.65 19.17 -1.69
C ILE A 86 10.20 18.80 -0.30
N GLU A 87 9.73 19.50 0.74
CA GLU A 87 10.05 19.24 2.15
C GLU A 87 9.60 17.85 2.61
N PHE A 88 8.57 17.28 1.97
CA PHE A 88 8.03 15.95 2.25
C PHE A 88 8.44 14.92 1.19
N SER A 89 9.48 15.17 0.40
CA SER A 89 9.93 14.26 -0.67
C SER A 89 10.43 12.89 -0.20
N GLN A 90 10.70 12.72 1.10
CA GLN A 90 11.09 11.46 1.73
C GLN A 90 9.95 10.85 2.58
N ALA A 91 8.76 11.45 2.55
CA ALA A 91 7.59 10.93 3.26
C ALA A 91 7.20 9.59 2.65
N ALA A 92 7.12 8.55 3.47
CA ALA A 92 6.70 7.22 3.05
C ALA A 92 5.92 6.51 4.17
N PRO A 93 4.93 5.66 3.85
CA PRO A 93 4.13 4.92 4.84
C PRO A 93 4.90 3.71 5.41
N THR A 94 6.19 3.89 5.75
CA THR A 94 7.06 2.81 6.24
C THR A 94 7.37 2.96 7.73
N ILE A 95 6.81 2.07 8.54
CA ILE A 95 7.03 2.05 10.00
C ILE A 95 8.48 1.70 10.38
N VAL A 96 9.27 1.15 9.45
CA VAL A 96 10.68 0.78 9.68
C VAL A 96 11.56 2.02 9.87
N ARG A 97 11.16 3.17 9.29
CA ARG A 97 11.87 4.44 9.40
C ARG A 97 10.94 5.49 10.02
N PRO A 98 10.92 5.61 11.36
CA PRO A 98 9.97 6.46 12.06
C PRO A 98 9.96 7.92 11.61
N SER A 99 11.11 8.47 11.17
CA SER A 99 11.19 9.82 10.63
C SER A 99 10.40 9.99 9.32
N GLU A 100 10.49 9.02 8.41
CA GLU A 100 9.75 9.02 7.14
C GLU A 100 8.25 8.84 7.39
N ALA A 101 7.88 7.92 8.29
CA ALA A 101 6.50 7.72 8.69
C ALA A 101 5.87 8.96 9.35
N MET A 102 6.62 9.68 10.20
CA MET A 102 6.15 10.93 10.80
C MET A 102 5.98 12.04 9.76
N GLN A 103 6.89 12.15 8.79
CA GLN A 103 6.73 13.08 7.67
C GLN A 103 5.49 12.75 6.84
N TRP A 104 5.26 11.47 6.58
CA TRP A 104 4.06 10.99 5.88
C TRP A 104 2.77 11.34 6.63
N LEU A 105 2.71 11.08 7.94
CA LEU A 105 1.56 11.47 8.76
C LEU A 105 1.33 12.99 8.73
N ASN A 106 2.40 13.78 8.89
CA ASN A 106 2.30 15.24 8.85
C ASN A 106 1.82 15.74 7.47
N ALA A 107 2.22 15.09 6.39
CA ALA A 107 1.81 15.46 5.05
C ALA A 107 0.34 15.11 4.75
N HIS A 108 -0.21 14.06 5.38
CA HIS A 108 -1.51 13.49 4.99
C HIS A 108 -2.59 13.58 6.07
N HIS A 109 -2.29 14.09 7.28
CA HIS A 109 -3.26 14.11 8.39
C HIS A 109 -4.56 14.87 8.07
N ALA A 110 -4.51 15.87 7.19
CA ALA A 110 -5.68 16.66 6.79
C ALA A 110 -6.60 15.97 5.78
N LEU A 111 -6.14 14.89 5.12
CA LEU A 111 -6.93 14.17 4.11
C LEU A 111 -8.08 13.38 4.74
N SER A 112 -9.04 12.95 3.92
CA SER A 112 -10.10 12.06 4.39
C SER A 112 -9.56 10.69 4.85
N PRO A 113 -10.30 9.94 5.69
CA PRO A 113 -9.93 8.56 6.02
C PRO A 113 -9.74 7.66 4.78
N ILE A 114 -10.57 7.86 3.75
CA ILE A 114 -10.48 7.14 2.47
C ILE A 114 -9.20 7.53 1.74
N GLY A 115 -8.90 8.82 1.61
CA GLY A 115 -7.68 9.31 0.97
C GLY A 115 -6.43 8.81 1.65
N ARG A 116 -6.36 8.92 3.00
CA ARG A 116 -5.24 8.37 3.78
C ARG A 116 -5.08 6.87 3.57
N HIS A 117 -6.17 6.11 3.64
CA HIS A 117 -6.11 4.66 3.42
C HIS A 117 -5.64 4.32 2.00
N ALA A 118 -6.15 5.02 0.99
CA ALA A 118 -5.74 4.84 -0.40
C ALA A 118 -4.24 5.09 -0.59
N LEU A 119 -3.71 6.17 0.00
CA LEU A 119 -2.27 6.45 -0.05
C LEU A 119 -1.44 5.39 0.69
N VAL A 120 -1.85 4.98 1.89
CA VAL A 120 -1.15 3.88 2.61
C VAL A 120 -1.08 2.64 1.72
N VAL A 121 -2.20 2.20 1.14
CA VAL A 121 -2.24 0.99 0.32
C VAL A 121 -1.40 1.15 -0.94
N LEU A 122 -1.58 2.24 -1.68
CA LEU A 122 -1.01 2.41 -3.02
C LEU A 122 0.47 2.82 -3.00
N GLU A 123 0.91 3.65 -2.05
CA GLU A 123 2.33 3.97 -1.91
C GLU A 123 3.11 2.78 -1.34
N SER A 124 2.51 1.97 -0.45
CA SER A 124 3.19 0.77 0.09
C SER A 124 3.53 -0.28 -0.96
N ILE A 125 2.80 -0.30 -2.08
CA ILE A 125 3.04 -1.20 -3.22
C ILE A 125 3.64 -0.45 -4.42
N ASP A 126 4.07 0.79 -4.23
CA ASP A 126 4.63 1.65 -5.26
C ASP A 126 3.72 1.78 -6.50
N ALA A 127 2.40 1.94 -6.32
CA ALA A 127 1.44 2.16 -7.40
C ALA A 127 1.20 3.64 -7.70
N VAL A 128 1.41 4.51 -6.71
CA VAL A 128 1.33 5.99 -6.78
C VAL A 128 2.55 6.55 -6.09
N ASP A 129 3.08 7.66 -6.60
CA ASP A 129 4.18 8.40 -5.98
C ASP A 129 3.86 9.89 -5.95
N LEU A 130 3.51 10.41 -4.76
CA LEU A 130 3.17 11.82 -4.59
C LEU A 130 4.36 12.77 -4.69
N ALA A 131 5.60 12.30 -4.93
CA ALA A 131 6.69 13.19 -5.33
C ALA A 131 6.35 13.95 -6.63
N PHE A 132 5.55 13.35 -7.52
CA PHE A 132 5.15 13.95 -8.79
C PHE A 132 3.71 13.65 -9.23
N ASP A 133 3.07 12.58 -8.76
CA ASP A 133 1.69 12.26 -9.15
C ASP A 133 0.70 13.21 -8.45
N THR A 134 -0.21 13.76 -9.23
CA THR A 134 -1.52 14.21 -8.73
C THR A 134 -2.43 12.99 -8.69
N PHE A 135 -3.05 12.72 -7.56
CA PHE A 135 -3.89 11.54 -7.37
C PHE A 135 -5.33 11.94 -7.04
N VAL A 136 -6.25 11.51 -7.89
CA VAL A 136 -7.68 11.70 -7.71
C VAL A 136 -8.27 10.38 -7.26
N CYS A 137 -8.86 10.33 -6.07
CA CYS A 137 -9.25 9.09 -5.44
C CYS A 137 -10.60 9.13 -4.74
N GLY A 138 -11.18 7.96 -4.56
CA GLY A 138 -12.39 7.75 -3.77
C GLY A 138 -12.56 6.27 -3.41
N LEU A 139 -13.64 5.98 -2.68
CA LEU A 139 -14.11 4.63 -2.45
C LEU A 139 -14.85 4.15 -3.69
N LEU A 140 -14.35 3.09 -4.33
CA LEU A 140 -14.90 2.56 -5.59
C LEU A 140 -15.80 1.34 -5.33
N ASP A 141 -15.49 0.56 -4.30
CA ASP A 141 -16.33 -0.54 -3.82
C ASP A 141 -16.12 -0.83 -2.34
N GLY A 142 -17.07 -1.52 -1.71
CA GLY A 142 -17.06 -1.83 -0.28
C GLY A 142 -17.75 -0.79 0.60
N GLU A 143 -17.47 -0.89 1.90
CA GLU A 143 -18.04 -0.07 2.97
C GLU A 143 -16.91 0.54 3.81
N THR A 144 -17.28 1.48 4.68
CA THR A 144 -16.40 2.12 5.64
C THR A 144 -16.82 1.78 7.07
N ASP A 145 -15.85 1.70 7.97
CA ASP A 145 -16.11 1.53 9.40
C ASP A 145 -16.76 2.79 10.03
N THR A 146 -17.05 2.72 11.32
CA THR A 146 -17.67 3.84 12.07
C THR A 146 -16.80 5.10 12.15
N SER A 147 -15.49 4.98 11.87
CA SER A 147 -14.56 6.10 11.79
C SER A 147 -14.32 6.60 10.36
N GLY A 148 -15.03 6.03 9.38
CA GLY A 148 -14.96 6.39 7.97
C GLY A 148 -13.82 5.72 7.19
N TYR A 149 -13.05 4.82 7.82
CA TYR A 149 -11.97 4.13 7.13
C TYR A 149 -12.52 2.98 6.28
N PRO A 150 -11.99 2.75 5.06
CA PRO A 150 -12.38 1.61 4.24
C PRO A 150 -12.14 0.29 4.96
N GLU A 151 -13.12 -0.62 4.86
CA GLU A 151 -12.97 -2.00 5.30
C GLU A 151 -11.92 -2.74 4.46
N TYR A 152 -11.34 -3.83 4.96
CA TYR A 152 -10.21 -4.52 4.29
C TYR A 152 -10.54 -5.11 2.91
N ASN A 153 -11.81 -5.29 2.60
CA ASN A 153 -12.31 -5.75 1.30
C ASN A 153 -12.80 -4.61 0.40
N ALA A 154 -12.71 -3.37 0.84
CA ALA A 154 -13.02 -2.21 0.03
C ALA A 154 -11.98 -2.01 -1.07
N VAL A 155 -12.44 -1.49 -2.21
CA VAL A 155 -11.57 -1.05 -3.31
C VAL A 155 -11.53 0.46 -3.30
N VAL A 156 -10.33 0.99 -3.13
CA VAL A 156 -10.03 2.43 -3.20
C VAL A 156 -9.19 2.71 -4.43
N GLY A 157 -9.25 3.94 -4.94
CA GLY A 157 -8.43 4.32 -6.09
C GLY A 157 -9.06 5.40 -6.93
N GLY A 158 -8.54 5.55 -8.14
CA GLY A 158 -9.05 6.48 -9.12
C GLY A 158 -8.05 6.73 -10.24
N ALA A 159 -7.74 7.99 -10.50
CA ALA A 159 -6.81 8.40 -11.55
C ALA A 159 -5.55 9.02 -10.95
N ALA A 160 -4.38 8.53 -11.36
CA ALA A 160 -3.09 9.13 -11.05
C ALA A 160 -2.52 9.80 -12.30
N ALA A 161 -1.96 10.99 -12.15
CA ALA A 161 -1.52 11.81 -13.26
C ALA A 161 -0.20 12.52 -12.97
N HIS A 162 0.68 12.58 -13.97
CA HIS A 162 1.87 13.43 -13.93
C HIS A 162 2.11 14.04 -15.31
N TRP A 163 2.99 15.04 -15.36
CA TRP A 163 3.36 15.71 -16.59
C TRP A 163 4.53 14.99 -17.26
N ASP A 164 4.43 14.76 -18.56
CA ASP A 164 5.53 14.23 -19.37
C ASP A 164 6.62 15.29 -19.51
N GLU A 165 7.84 14.92 -19.12
CA GLU A 165 8.97 15.84 -19.08
C GLU A 165 9.41 16.29 -20.48
N VAL A 166 9.07 15.53 -21.53
CA VAL A 166 9.46 15.83 -22.91
C VAL A 166 8.43 16.69 -23.62
N THR A 167 7.16 16.25 -23.65
CA THR A 167 6.12 16.95 -24.44
C THR A 167 5.36 17.99 -23.63
N GLY A 168 5.32 17.85 -22.31
CA GLY A 168 4.48 18.67 -21.43
C GLY A 168 3.02 18.25 -21.41
N ASP A 169 2.66 17.14 -22.07
CA ASP A 169 1.33 16.51 -21.96
C ASP A 169 1.16 15.85 -20.59
N MET A 170 -0.08 15.58 -20.19
CA MET A 170 -0.34 14.82 -18.99
C MET A 170 -0.45 13.33 -19.32
N ILE A 171 0.18 12.48 -18.51
CA ILE A 171 0.00 11.03 -18.56
C ILE A 171 -0.93 10.67 -17.42
N VAL A 172 -2.12 10.15 -17.74
CA VAL A 172 -3.14 9.77 -16.75
C VAL A 172 -3.37 8.27 -16.80
N ARG A 173 -3.35 7.61 -15.64
CA ARG A 173 -3.57 6.17 -15.51
C ARG A 173 -4.61 5.88 -14.44
N GLY A 174 -5.40 4.83 -14.63
CA GLY A 174 -6.24 4.28 -13.59
C GLY A 174 -5.39 3.51 -12.58
N VAL A 175 -5.68 3.67 -11.30
CA VAL A 175 -5.04 2.94 -10.20
C VAL A 175 -6.10 2.51 -9.21
N VAL A 176 -6.11 1.24 -8.85
CA VAL A 176 -6.99 0.68 -7.80
C VAL A 176 -6.17 -0.11 -6.81
N GLY A 177 -6.55 -0.06 -5.55
CA GLY A 177 -5.89 -0.73 -4.44
C GLY A 177 -6.89 -1.25 -3.43
N TRP A 178 -6.50 -2.31 -2.73
CA TRP A 178 -7.24 -2.89 -1.62
C TRP A 178 -6.25 -3.62 -0.71
N GLY A 179 -6.66 -3.90 0.52
CA GLY A 179 -5.83 -4.70 1.40
C GLY A 179 -6.00 -4.39 2.87
N GLY A 180 -5.21 -5.10 3.66
CA GLY A 180 -5.34 -5.14 5.11
C GLY A 180 -5.37 -6.57 5.62
N ARG A 181 -6.18 -6.81 6.65
CA ARG A 181 -6.34 -8.13 7.26
C ARG A 181 -7.43 -8.92 6.53
N GLY A 182 -7.09 -10.10 5.99
CA GLY A 182 -8.09 -11.05 5.49
C GLY A 182 -8.72 -10.70 4.13
N VAL A 183 -7.90 -10.32 3.15
CA VAL A 183 -8.34 -10.00 1.78
C VAL A 183 -9.16 -11.13 1.16
N ARG A 184 -10.37 -10.82 0.68
CA ARG A 184 -11.25 -11.78 -0.01
C ARG A 184 -10.87 -11.94 -1.47
N GLY A 185 -11.00 -13.16 -2.02
CA GLY A 185 -10.65 -13.48 -3.41
C GLY A 185 -11.45 -12.71 -4.47
N ASP A 186 -12.70 -12.30 -4.19
CA ASP A 186 -13.53 -11.56 -5.15
C ASP A 186 -13.06 -10.11 -5.40
N THR A 187 -12.33 -9.53 -4.45
CA THR A 187 -11.84 -8.13 -4.52
C THR A 187 -10.97 -7.91 -5.75
N ASP A 188 -10.16 -8.90 -6.12
CA ASP A 188 -9.29 -8.85 -7.29
C ASP A 188 -10.07 -8.70 -8.60
N ARG A 189 -11.16 -9.46 -8.73
CA ARG A 189 -12.06 -9.43 -9.89
C ARG A 189 -12.85 -8.13 -9.95
N ILE A 190 -13.31 -7.63 -8.81
CA ILE A 190 -14.00 -6.34 -8.71
C ILE A 190 -13.03 -5.21 -9.11
N GLY A 191 -11.83 -5.18 -8.54
CA GLY A 191 -10.79 -4.21 -8.85
C GLY A 191 -10.43 -4.19 -10.35
N SER A 192 -10.27 -5.36 -10.97
CA SER A 192 -10.04 -5.45 -12.43
C SER A 192 -11.17 -4.82 -13.25
N ARG A 193 -12.43 -5.06 -12.88
CA ARG A 193 -13.57 -4.50 -13.60
C ARG A 193 -13.62 -2.97 -13.48
N ILE A 194 -13.44 -2.48 -12.25
CA ILE A 194 -13.43 -1.05 -11.95
C ILE A 194 -12.28 -0.36 -12.68
N LEU A 195 -11.10 -0.97 -12.70
CA LEU A 195 -9.94 -0.43 -13.42
C LEU A 195 -10.22 -0.26 -14.92
N THR A 196 -10.89 -1.24 -15.54
CA THR A 196 -11.31 -1.12 -16.95
C THR A 196 -12.32 0.02 -17.15
N SER A 197 -13.24 0.23 -16.20
CA SER A 197 -14.17 1.36 -16.23
C SER A 197 -13.47 2.71 -16.10
N ILE A 198 -12.47 2.81 -15.21
CA ILE A 198 -11.64 4.02 -15.06
C ILE A 198 -10.87 4.29 -16.36
N LEU A 199 -10.16 3.29 -16.91
CA LEU A 199 -9.42 3.45 -18.16
C LEU A 199 -10.35 3.90 -19.30
N SER A 200 -11.53 3.29 -19.41
CA SER A 200 -12.53 3.69 -20.40
C SER A 200 -12.97 5.15 -20.21
N SER A 201 -13.16 5.59 -18.97
CA SER A 201 -13.50 6.98 -18.67
C SER A 201 -12.37 7.96 -19.00
N ILE A 202 -11.11 7.57 -18.78
CA ILE A 202 -9.94 8.39 -19.13
C ILE A 202 -9.86 8.53 -20.66
N LEU A 203 -10.02 7.42 -21.40
CA LEU A 203 -10.02 7.40 -22.87
C LEU A 203 -11.19 8.17 -23.49
N ALA A 204 -12.32 8.26 -22.79
CA ALA A 204 -13.47 9.04 -23.22
C ALA A 204 -13.25 10.56 -23.12
N SER A 205 -12.14 11.02 -22.53
CA SER A 205 -11.77 12.43 -22.53
C SER A 205 -11.58 12.95 -23.95
N GLN A 206 -12.18 14.10 -24.27
CA GLN A 206 -12.01 14.77 -25.56
C GLN A 206 -10.55 15.19 -25.85
N TYR A 207 -9.70 15.19 -24.83
CA TYR A 207 -8.29 15.55 -24.92
C TYR A 207 -7.35 14.33 -24.96
N ALA A 208 -7.90 13.11 -24.93
CA ALA A 208 -7.11 11.89 -25.02
C ALA A 208 -6.47 11.75 -26.41
N LEU A 209 -5.15 11.58 -26.45
CA LEU A 209 -4.37 11.35 -27.67
C LEU A 209 -4.14 9.86 -27.95
N GLY A 210 -4.35 9.01 -26.94
CA GLY A 210 -4.21 7.56 -27.05
C GLY A 210 -3.43 6.94 -25.89
N LEU A 211 -3.29 5.63 -25.95
CA LEU A 211 -2.52 4.85 -24.97
C LEU A 211 -1.03 5.14 -25.09
N THR A 212 -0.35 5.13 -23.96
CA THR A 212 1.10 5.37 -23.86
C THR A 212 1.67 4.55 -22.69
N ALA A 213 2.92 4.12 -22.84
CA ALA A 213 3.62 3.46 -21.75
C ALA A 213 3.81 4.45 -20.59
N VAL A 214 3.62 3.98 -19.36
CA VAL A 214 3.83 4.78 -18.16
C VAL A 214 5.33 4.78 -17.84
N SER A 215 6.06 5.78 -18.29
CA SER A 215 7.42 6.05 -17.82
C SER A 215 7.35 6.95 -16.59
N ARG A 216 7.68 6.41 -15.41
CA ARG A 216 7.68 7.21 -14.18
C ARG A 216 8.83 8.22 -14.19
N PRO A 217 8.56 9.48 -13.86
CA PRO A 217 9.59 10.47 -13.60
C PRO A 217 10.56 10.00 -12.51
N MET A 218 11.83 10.38 -12.64
CA MET A 218 12.85 10.08 -11.64
C MET A 218 13.39 11.36 -11.00
N VAL A 219 13.58 11.32 -9.68
CA VAL A 219 14.23 12.41 -8.93
C VAL A 219 15.75 12.25 -9.02
N ALA A 220 16.48 13.32 -9.33
CA ALA A 220 17.95 13.24 -9.41
C ALA A 220 18.59 13.06 -8.02
N THR A 221 19.40 12.02 -7.87
CA THR A 221 20.17 11.70 -6.65
C THR A 221 21.66 12.01 -6.84
N GLY A 222 22.00 13.27 -7.14
CA GLY A 222 23.41 13.66 -7.29
C GLY A 222 23.65 14.94 -8.09
N ARG A 223 24.84 15.04 -8.68
CA ARG A 223 25.20 16.13 -9.62
C ARG A 223 24.69 15.77 -11.01
N GLY A 224 23.70 16.52 -11.49
CA GLY A 224 23.04 16.33 -12.78
C GLY A 224 21.54 16.53 -12.65
N GLY A 225 20.86 16.82 -13.77
CA GLY A 225 19.43 17.09 -13.77
C GLY A 225 19.06 18.58 -13.84
N VAL A 226 17.77 18.85 -13.88
CA VAL A 226 17.22 20.23 -13.99
C VAL A 226 16.23 20.46 -12.86
N VAL A 227 16.40 21.57 -12.14
CA VAL A 227 15.52 21.97 -11.04
C VAL A 227 14.40 22.86 -11.58
N CYS A 228 13.16 22.54 -11.21
CA CYS A 228 12.02 23.38 -11.54
C CYS A 228 12.06 24.70 -10.76
N PRO A 229 12.05 25.87 -11.41
CA PRO A 229 12.06 27.16 -10.72
C PRO A 229 10.74 27.46 -10.00
N HIS A 230 9.65 26.74 -10.32
CA HIS A 230 8.34 26.94 -9.72
C HIS A 230 8.16 26.15 -8.43
N CYS A 231 8.38 24.83 -8.46
CA CYS A 231 8.08 23.94 -7.32
C CYS A 231 9.32 23.26 -6.71
N GLY A 232 10.52 23.56 -7.21
CA GLY A 232 11.78 23.02 -6.70
C GLY A 232 12.08 21.56 -7.09
N PHE A 233 11.18 20.88 -7.81
CA PHE A 233 11.38 19.47 -8.18
C PHE A 233 12.67 19.27 -8.98
N HIS A 234 13.48 18.27 -8.59
CA HIS A 234 14.77 17.98 -9.21
C HIS A 234 14.64 16.78 -10.17
N SER A 235 14.43 17.05 -11.46
CA SER A 235 14.33 16.00 -12.48
C SER A 235 15.69 15.36 -12.74
N ALA A 236 15.73 14.02 -12.73
CA ALA A 236 16.91 13.26 -13.11
C ALA A 236 17.20 13.31 -14.61
N HIS A 237 16.20 13.64 -15.43
CA HIS A 237 16.32 13.62 -16.87
C HIS A 237 16.93 14.93 -17.37
N GLU A 238 18.20 14.89 -17.80
CA GLU A 238 18.89 16.05 -18.39
C GLU A 238 18.17 16.63 -19.63
N ARG A 239 17.37 15.79 -20.30
CA ARG A 239 16.56 16.16 -21.46
C ARG A 239 15.14 16.61 -21.11
N ALA A 240 14.80 16.73 -19.83
CA ALA A 240 13.52 17.30 -19.41
C ALA A 240 13.38 18.74 -19.92
N PHE A 241 12.19 19.05 -20.43
CA PHE A 241 11.75 20.38 -20.81
C PHE A 241 10.61 20.87 -19.92
N TYR A 242 9.86 19.96 -19.30
CA TYR A 242 8.75 20.24 -18.39
C TYR A 242 8.95 19.56 -17.05
N CYS A 243 8.46 20.18 -15.99
CA CYS A 243 8.46 19.60 -14.66
C CYS A 243 7.37 18.54 -14.55
N PRO A 244 7.68 17.29 -14.14
CA PRO A 244 6.67 16.23 -14.05
C PRO A 244 5.64 16.47 -12.95
N LYS A 245 5.99 17.29 -11.96
CA LYS A 245 5.17 17.62 -10.81
C LYS A 245 4.16 18.74 -11.07
N CYS A 246 4.55 19.80 -11.78
CA CYS A 246 3.71 20.99 -11.96
C CYS A 246 3.49 21.42 -13.42
N GLY A 247 4.07 20.74 -14.40
CA GLY A 247 3.92 21.04 -15.81
C GLY A 247 4.62 22.31 -16.29
N MET A 248 5.27 23.07 -15.39
CA MET A 248 6.02 24.27 -15.77
C MET A 248 7.24 23.92 -16.61
N ARG A 249 7.51 24.76 -17.62
CA ARG A 249 8.72 24.64 -18.44
C ARG A 249 9.96 24.84 -17.58
N LEU A 250 10.90 23.91 -17.70
CA LEU A 250 12.19 23.99 -17.03
C LEU A 250 13.08 24.98 -17.80
N LEU A 251 13.62 25.97 -17.08
CA LEU A 251 14.60 26.90 -17.63
C LEU A 251 15.92 26.15 -17.79
N ARG A 252 16.30 25.84 -19.04
CA ARG A 252 17.67 25.46 -19.34
C ARG A 252 18.50 26.74 -19.31
N GLY A 253 19.51 26.79 -18.44
CA GLY A 253 20.59 27.78 -18.51
C GLY A 253 21.39 27.60 -19.79
#